data_AF-A0A4R9B9K6-F1
#
_entry.id   AF-A0A4R9B9K6-F1
#
_cell.length_a   1.000
_cell.length_b   1.000
_cell.length_c   1.000
_cell.angle_alpha   90.00
_cell.angle_beta   90.00
_cell.angle_gamma   90.00
#
_symmetry.space_group_name_H-M   'P 1'
#
loop_
_entity.id
_entity.type
_entity.pdbx_description
1 polymer ?
#
loop_
_entity_poly.entity_id
_entity_poly.type
_entity_poly.pdbx_seq_one_letter_code
_entity_poly.pdbx_strand_id
1 'polypeptide(L)'
;MDRQALKARAGAAMIGALSIAIMLTSCASSPKTTYRADSGEAVTVDWAAYPGHAGMDAGDVLRAPPAEETRAVSARILGEIEARLSDEFALAWEDGPTDGHVGEGEFYPQEGNGYGGRSLYVTFNSAARESLSIPSRAEDWNRIVEIITDVTQAHGLGSLKLDSLDSERAAENAERSGSENPDEQWQWFGTANGDSQWVAVSLINIDRDESGKAAGEIGVETGWNARSINISYGATTVGIGDRDAFLKRIEPYEGLTRPDATTSD
;
A
#
# COMPACT_ATOMS: atom_id res chain seq x y z
N MET A 1 -6.18 -26.95 74.91
CA MET A 1 -6.10 -25.55 75.39
C MET A 1 -5.75 -24.72 74.17
N ASP A 2 -6.44 -23.66 73.77
CA ASP A 2 -7.65 -23.01 74.23
C ASP A 2 -8.14 -22.12 73.06
N ARG A 3 -9.43 -21.80 73.05
CA ARG A 3 -10.08 -20.89 72.09
C ARG A 3 -9.60 -19.45 72.29
N GLN A 4 -9.64 -18.65 71.22
CA GLN A 4 -9.97 -17.20 71.14
C GLN A 4 -9.29 -16.61 69.90
N ALA A 5 -9.83 -15.66 69.13
CA ALA A 5 -11.12 -15.02 69.09
C ALA A 5 -11.24 -14.28 67.75
N LEU A 6 -12.47 -14.16 67.26
CA LEU A 6 -12.92 -13.22 66.24
C LEU A 6 -12.35 -11.80 66.46
N LYS A 7 -11.89 -11.16 65.38
CA LYS A 7 -12.10 -9.73 65.15
C LYS A 7 -12.54 -9.51 63.71
N ALA A 8 -13.82 -9.14 63.57
CA ALA A 8 -14.39 -8.56 62.37
C ALA A 8 -13.86 -7.14 62.16
N ARG A 9 -13.81 -6.68 60.90
CA ARG A 9 -14.13 -5.30 60.50
C ARG A 9 -14.24 -5.17 58.98
N ALA A 10 -15.36 -4.57 58.58
CA ALA A 10 -15.63 -3.69 57.43
C ALA A 10 -14.97 -4.05 56.08
N GLY A 11 -15.69 -4.29 54.99
CA GLY A 11 -16.79 -3.46 54.51
C GLY A 11 -16.27 -2.62 53.33
N ALA A 12 -16.47 -3.10 52.11
CA ALA A 12 -16.51 -2.31 50.88
C ALA A 12 -17.09 -3.18 49.76
N ALA A 13 -18.39 -3.04 49.53
CA ALA A 13 -19.00 -3.47 48.28
C ALA A 13 -18.52 -2.51 47.18
N MET A 14 -17.74 -3.03 46.22
CA MET A 14 -17.46 -2.31 44.99
C MET A 14 -18.22 -3.01 43.86
N ILE A 15 -19.32 -2.37 43.47
CA ILE A 15 -20.09 -2.65 42.27
C ILE A 15 -19.18 -2.27 41.10
N GLY A 16 -18.46 -3.26 40.55
CA GLY A 16 -17.77 -3.11 39.28
C GLY A 16 -18.79 -3.22 38.16
N ALA A 17 -19.38 -2.09 37.76
CA ALA A 17 -20.13 -2.00 36.52
C ALA A 17 -19.15 -2.26 35.37
N LEU A 18 -19.20 -3.48 34.83
CA LEU A 18 -18.52 -3.86 33.60
C LEU A 18 -19.19 -3.09 32.46
N SER A 19 -18.66 -1.92 32.11
CA SER A 19 -18.98 -1.22 30.88
C SER A 19 -18.47 -2.05 29.71
N ILE A 20 -19.30 -2.99 29.26
CA ILE A 20 -19.15 -3.63 27.95
C ILE A 20 -19.37 -2.50 26.93
N ALA A 21 -18.27 -1.93 26.44
CA ALA A 21 -18.29 -1.14 25.22
C ALA A 21 -18.64 -2.08 24.08
N ILE A 22 -19.94 -2.20 23.81
CA ILE A 22 -20.43 -2.81 22.57
C ILE A 22 -19.96 -1.85 21.48
N MET A 23 -18.88 -2.20 20.78
CA MET A 23 -18.62 -1.66 19.45
C MET A 23 -19.74 -2.17 18.55
N LEU A 24 -20.87 -1.48 18.60
CA LEU A 24 -21.87 -1.56 17.55
C LEU A 24 -21.14 -1.10 16.29
N THR A 25 -20.80 -2.04 15.43
CA THR A 25 -20.66 -1.79 14.00
C THR A 25 -21.99 -1.20 13.55
N SER A 26 -22.11 0.11 13.71
CA SER A 26 -23.17 0.91 13.15
C SER A 26 -23.17 0.58 11.67
N CYS A 27 -24.18 -0.16 11.20
CA CYS A 27 -24.54 -0.18 9.79
C CYS A 27 -24.93 1.25 9.43
N ALA A 28 -23.94 2.12 9.20
CA ALA A 28 -24.16 3.46 8.74
C ALA A 28 -24.93 3.32 7.42
N SER A 29 -26.08 3.98 7.33
CA SER A 29 -26.82 4.02 6.07
C SER A 29 -25.90 4.59 5.01
N SER A 30 -25.89 3.99 3.83
CA SER A 30 -25.15 4.50 2.70
C SER A 30 -25.61 5.93 2.37
N PRO A 31 -24.69 6.82 1.96
CA PRO A 31 -25.05 8.16 1.51
C PRO A 31 -25.94 8.08 0.27
N LYS A 32 -26.80 9.10 0.09
CA LYS A 32 -27.65 9.25 -1.10
C LYS A 32 -27.54 10.67 -1.64
N THR A 33 -27.51 10.81 -2.96
CA THR A 33 -27.49 12.11 -3.63
C THR A 33 -28.65 12.20 -4.59
N THR A 34 -29.41 13.30 -4.52
CA THR A 34 -30.50 13.59 -5.46
C THR A 34 -30.08 14.73 -6.39
N TYR A 35 -30.23 14.54 -7.70
CA TYR A 35 -29.99 15.55 -8.73
C TYR A 35 -31.14 15.61 -9.74
N ARG A 36 -31.13 16.61 -10.63
CA ARG A 36 -32.06 16.68 -11.76
C ARG A 36 -31.37 16.22 -13.03
N ALA A 37 -31.90 15.20 -13.68
CA ALA A 37 -31.46 14.78 -15.01
C ALA A 37 -31.84 15.83 -16.06
N ASP A 38 -31.26 15.74 -17.26
CA ASP A 38 -31.57 16.62 -18.40
C ASP A 38 -33.05 16.57 -18.81
N SER A 39 -33.73 15.45 -18.51
CA SER A 39 -35.17 15.30 -18.69
C SER A 39 -36.02 16.14 -17.70
N GLY A 40 -35.39 16.74 -16.69
CA GLY A 40 -36.04 17.45 -15.58
C GLY A 40 -36.46 16.55 -14.41
N GLU A 41 -36.34 15.22 -14.57
CA GLU A 41 -36.66 14.22 -13.55
C GLU A 41 -35.69 14.29 -12.36
N ALA A 42 -36.22 14.13 -11.15
CA ALA A 42 -35.40 14.00 -9.95
C ALA A 42 -34.89 12.55 -9.83
N VAL A 43 -33.58 12.37 -9.91
CA VAL A 43 -32.91 11.07 -9.78
C VAL A 43 -32.19 11.03 -8.44
N THR A 44 -32.37 9.94 -7.69
CA THR A 44 -31.63 9.69 -6.44
C THR A 44 -30.73 8.49 -6.63
N VAL A 45 -29.43 8.68 -6.43
CA VAL A 45 -28.44 7.60 -6.41
C VAL A 45 -28.07 7.23 -4.98
N ASP A 46 -27.76 5.95 -4.78
CA ASP A 46 -27.31 5.38 -3.52
C ASP A 46 -25.84 4.99 -3.66
N TRP A 47 -24.96 5.58 -2.85
CA TRP A 47 -23.52 5.38 -2.99
C TRP A 47 -23.07 3.94 -2.68
N ALA A 48 -23.89 3.10 -2.04
CA ALA A 48 -23.62 1.66 -1.94
C ALA A 48 -23.67 0.96 -3.32
N ALA A 49 -24.27 1.56 -4.35
CA ALA A 49 -24.27 1.01 -5.70
C ALA A 49 -23.10 1.53 -6.57
N TYR A 50 -22.31 2.49 -6.07
CA TYR A 50 -21.14 3.03 -6.76
C TYR A 50 -20.14 1.90 -7.07
N PRO A 51 -19.72 1.68 -8.33
CA PRO A 51 -18.89 0.54 -8.70
C PRO A 51 -17.41 0.70 -8.35
N GLY A 52 -16.95 1.91 -8.04
CA GLY A 52 -15.56 2.20 -7.69
C GLY A 52 -15.27 2.04 -6.20
N HIS A 53 -14.32 2.83 -5.69
CA HIS A 53 -13.99 2.90 -4.26
C HIS A 53 -13.94 4.36 -3.81
N ALA A 54 -14.45 4.67 -2.61
CA ALA A 54 -14.54 6.03 -2.07
C ALA A 54 -13.19 6.77 -2.10
N GLY A 55 -12.11 6.07 -1.76
CA GLY A 55 -10.74 6.61 -1.68
C GLY A 55 -9.96 6.64 -2.99
N MET A 56 -10.54 6.25 -4.14
CA MET A 56 -9.79 6.18 -5.41
C MET A 56 -10.52 6.89 -6.55
N ASP A 57 -9.80 7.66 -7.35
CA ASP A 57 -10.37 8.25 -8.57
C ASP A 57 -10.66 7.16 -9.61
N ALA A 58 -11.87 7.16 -10.15
CA ALA A 58 -12.26 6.14 -11.13
C ALA A 58 -11.61 6.37 -12.50
N GLY A 59 -11.26 7.61 -12.82
CA GLY A 59 -10.50 7.93 -14.03
C GLY A 59 -9.09 7.34 -13.96
N ASP A 60 -8.41 7.48 -12.82
CA ASP A 60 -7.10 6.86 -12.58
C ASP A 60 -7.18 5.33 -12.73
N VAL A 61 -8.17 4.68 -12.11
CA VAL A 61 -8.33 3.22 -12.22
C VAL A 61 -8.63 2.77 -13.66
N LEU A 62 -9.41 3.55 -14.42
CA LEU A 62 -9.71 3.24 -15.82
C LEU A 62 -8.54 3.50 -16.79
N ARG A 63 -7.59 4.36 -16.40
CA ARG A 63 -6.35 4.62 -17.16
C ARG A 63 -5.26 3.60 -16.85
N ALA A 64 -5.28 2.99 -15.66
CA ALA A 64 -4.42 1.87 -15.34
C ALA A 64 -4.64 0.69 -16.32
N PRO A 65 -3.61 -0.14 -16.59
CA PRO A 65 -3.74 -1.33 -17.41
C PRO A 65 -4.84 -2.23 -16.86
N PRO A 66 -5.69 -2.83 -17.72
CA PRO A 66 -6.70 -3.76 -17.26
C PRO A 66 -6.06 -5.00 -16.62
N ALA A 67 -6.79 -5.68 -15.73
CA ALA A 67 -6.28 -6.80 -14.93
C ALA A 67 -5.55 -7.87 -15.76
N GLU A 68 -6.08 -8.21 -16.93
CA GLU A 68 -5.54 -9.23 -17.82
C GLU A 68 -4.19 -8.84 -18.43
N GLU A 69 -3.88 -7.54 -18.52
CA GLU A 69 -2.62 -7.02 -19.06
C GLU A 69 -1.60 -6.63 -17.97
N THR A 70 -2.06 -6.47 -16.72
CA THR A 70 -1.24 -5.94 -15.62
C THR A 70 0.05 -6.74 -15.38
N ARG A 71 0.03 -8.07 -15.51
CA ARG A 71 1.25 -8.90 -15.36
C ARG A 71 2.31 -8.58 -16.41
N ALA A 72 1.91 -8.40 -17.67
CA ALA A 72 2.84 -8.07 -18.74
C ALA A 72 3.42 -6.66 -18.58
N VAL A 73 2.61 -5.71 -18.09
CA VAL A 73 3.07 -4.36 -17.76
C VAL A 73 4.07 -4.39 -16.60
N SER A 74 3.76 -5.11 -15.53
CA SER A 74 4.67 -5.33 -14.40
C SER A 74 6.02 -5.89 -14.85
N ALA A 75 6.02 -7.01 -15.58
CA ALA A 75 7.24 -7.66 -16.06
C ALA A 75 8.08 -6.74 -16.95
N ARG A 76 7.44 -5.89 -17.77
CA ARG A 76 8.14 -4.92 -18.62
C ARG A 76 8.82 -3.83 -17.79
N ILE A 77 8.11 -3.23 -16.84
CA ILE A 77 8.65 -2.13 -16.02
C ILE A 77 9.77 -2.64 -15.12
N LEU A 78 9.52 -3.71 -14.36
CA LEU A 78 10.50 -4.29 -13.45
C LEU A 78 11.71 -4.82 -14.22
N GLY A 79 11.49 -5.52 -15.34
CA GLY A 79 12.58 -6.02 -16.18
C GLY A 79 13.46 -4.91 -16.78
N GLU A 80 12.89 -3.75 -17.12
CA GLU A 80 13.67 -2.60 -17.57
C GLU A 80 14.50 -1.97 -16.44
N ILE A 81 13.93 -1.88 -15.23
CA ILE A 81 14.68 -1.45 -14.03
C ILE A 81 15.83 -2.42 -13.76
N GLU A 82 15.56 -3.72 -13.70
CA GLU A 82 16.57 -4.76 -13.47
C GLU A 82 17.68 -4.69 -14.52
N ALA A 83 17.34 -4.59 -15.80
CA ALA A 83 18.33 -4.50 -16.88
C ALA A 83 19.24 -3.28 -16.72
N ARG A 84 18.68 -2.08 -16.53
CA ARG A 84 19.49 -0.85 -16.41
C ARG A 84 20.38 -0.84 -15.18
N LEU A 85 19.86 -1.30 -14.04
CA LEU A 85 20.65 -1.41 -12.81
C LEU A 85 21.72 -2.50 -12.91
N SER A 86 21.44 -3.60 -13.61
CA SER A 86 22.42 -4.67 -13.85
C SER A 86 23.54 -4.22 -14.78
N ASP A 87 23.21 -3.47 -15.84
CA ASP A 87 24.19 -2.92 -16.77
C ASP A 87 25.13 -1.92 -16.07
N GLU A 88 24.62 -1.09 -15.15
CA GLU A 88 25.42 -0.06 -14.48
C GLU A 88 26.20 -0.59 -13.26
N PHE A 89 25.60 -1.49 -12.46
CA PHE A 89 26.17 -1.94 -11.18
C PHE A 89 26.52 -3.43 -11.14
N ALA A 90 26.42 -4.15 -12.26
CA ALA A 90 26.67 -5.60 -12.36
C ALA A 90 25.83 -6.43 -11.38
N LEU A 91 24.58 -6.01 -11.14
CA LEU A 91 23.66 -6.71 -10.25
C LEU A 91 23.15 -8.01 -10.86
N ALA A 92 22.86 -8.96 -9.98
CA ALA A 92 22.09 -10.15 -10.27
C ALA A 92 20.81 -10.11 -9.45
N TRP A 93 19.74 -10.72 -9.96
CA TRP A 93 18.39 -10.64 -9.40
C TRP A 93 17.78 -12.02 -9.18
N GLU A 94 16.99 -12.14 -8.13
CA GLU A 94 16.18 -13.31 -7.82
C GLU A 94 14.76 -12.90 -7.42
N ASP A 95 13.87 -13.89 -7.29
CA ASP A 95 12.56 -13.66 -6.70
C ASP A 95 12.75 -13.44 -5.19
N GLY A 96 12.16 -12.37 -4.65
CA GLY A 96 12.17 -12.14 -3.21
C GLY A 96 11.39 -13.22 -2.46
N PRO A 97 11.54 -13.31 -1.13
CA PRO A 97 10.83 -14.28 -0.31
C PRO A 97 9.31 -14.18 -0.50
N THR A 98 8.71 -15.32 -0.80
CA THR A 98 7.26 -15.44 -0.90
C THR A 98 6.74 -15.85 0.47
N ASP A 99 5.97 -15.00 1.14
CA ASP A 99 5.18 -15.30 2.35
C ASP A 99 3.98 -16.24 2.05
N GLY A 100 4.14 -17.13 1.07
CA GLY A 100 3.09 -18.00 0.52
C GLY A 100 2.63 -17.60 -0.88
N HIS A 101 3.02 -16.43 -1.37
CA HIS A 101 2.67 -15.90 -2.69
C HIS A 101 3.65 -16.36 -3.79
N VAL A 102 3.38 -17.50 -4.42
CA VAL A 102 4.28 -18.08 -5.43
C VAL A 102 3.92 -17.59 -6.84
N GLY A 103 4.88 -17.01 -7.57
CA GLY A 103 4.78 -16.75 -9.01
C GLY A 103 4.77 -15.27 -9.41
N GLU A 104 4.20 -14.95 -10.57
CA GLU A 104 4.28 -13.62 -11.22
C GLU A 104 3.43 -12.52 -10.53
N GLY A 105 2.83 -12.79 -9.37
CA GLY A 105 1.93 -11.89 -8.64
C GLY A 105 0.47 -12.33 -8.59
N GLU A 106 -0.26 -11.76 -7.63
CA GLU A 106 -1.63 -12.14 -7.26
C GLU A 106 -2.61 -10.98 -7.39
N PHE A 107 -3.89 -11.31 -7.59
CA PHE A 107 -5.00 -10.38 -7.63
C PHE A 107 -5.86 -10.52 -6.38
N TYR A 108 -6.17 -9.38 -5.77
CA TYR A 108 -6.99 -9.26 -4.58
C TYR A 108 -8.23 -8.43 -4.93
N PRO A 109 -9.45 -9.00 -4.85
CA PRO A 109 -10.66 -8.22 -5.01
C PRO A 109 -10.77 -7.15 -3.92
N GLN A 110 -11.22 -5.95 -4.28
CA GLN A 110 -11.62 -4.95 -3.28
C GLN A 110 -12.98 -5.36 -2.71
N GLU A 111 -13.04 -5.70 -1.41
CA GLU A 111 -14.23 -6.31 -0.81
C GLU A 111 -15.43 -5.34 -0.75
N GLY A 112 -15.16 -4.05 -0.56
CA GLY A 112 -16.19 -3.02 -0.53
C GLY A 112 -15.79 -1.72 -1.23
N ASN A 113 -16.70 -0.75 -1.25
CA ASN A 113 -16.53 0.52 -1.96
C ASN A 113 -16.38 1.75 -1.04
N GLY A 114 -16.28 1.56 0.28
CA GLY A 114 -16.27 2.66 1.25
C GLY A 114 -17.65 3.25 1.59
N TYR A 115 -18.73 2.76 0.98
CA TYR A 115 -20.11 3.21 1.19
C TYR A 115 -21.06 2.08 1.65
N GLY A 116 -20.51 0.95 2.11
CA GLY A 116 -21.27 -0.26 2.43
C GLY A 116 -21.71 -1.07 1.20
N GLY A 117 -21.21 -0.73 0.02
CA GLY A 117 -21.40 -1.44 -1.24
C GLY A 117 -20.20 -2.31 -1.64
N ARG A 118 -20.30 -3.00 -2.78
CA ARG A 118 -19.17 -3.75 -3.38
C ARG A 118 -18.48 -2.95 -4.47
N SER A 119 -17.15 -2.98 -4.47
CA SER A 119 -16.34 -2.47 -5.58
C SER A 119 -16.21 -3.51 -6.71
N LEU A 120 -15.99 -3.03 -7.93
CA LEU A 120 -15.54 -3.84 -9.07
C LEU A 120 -14.02 -3.81 -9.25
N TYR A 121 -13.30 -3.10 -8.38
CA TYR A 121 -11.86 -3.02 -8.46
C TYR A 121 -11.20 -4.32 -8.03
N VAL A 122 -10.08 -4.62 -8.68
CA VAL A 122 -9.13 -5.65 -8.29
C VAL A 122 -7.76 -5.03 -8.17
N THR A 123 -7.01 -5.45 -7.16
CA THR A 123 -5.66 -4.98 -6.90
C THR A 123 -4.68 -6.08 -7.25
N PHE A 124 -3.73 -5.79 -8.13
CA PHE A 124 -2.61 -6.66 -8.43
C PHE A 124 -1.39 -6.25 -7.62
N ASN A 125 -0.69 -7.23 -7.03
CA ASN A 125 0.66 -7.06 -6.52
C ASN A 125 1.58 -8.09 -7.18
N SER A 126 2.68 -7.64 -7.75
CA SER A 126 3.72 -8.53 -8.25
C SER A 126 4.45 -9.22 -7.09
N ALA A 127 5.10 -10.35 -7.37
CA ALA A 127 6.21 -10.77 -6.51
C ALA A 127 7.28 -9.67 -6.49
N ALA A 128 7.96 -9.54 -5.36
CA ALA A 128 9.12 -8.67 -5.26
C ALA A 128 10.28 -9.29 -6.03
N ARG A 129 11.09 -8.42 -6.65
CA ARG A 129 12.35 -8.77 -7.29
C ARG A 129 13.46 -8.20 -6.43
N GLU A 130 14.41 -9.04 -6.07
CA GLU A 130 15.46 -8.74 -5.11
C GLU A 130 16.84 -8.87 -5.78
N SER A 131 17.70 -7.88 -5.61
CA SER A 131 19.09 -7.98 -6.05
C SER A 131 19.95 -8.74 -5.04
N LEU A 132 20.94 -9.50 -5.52
CA LEU A 132 21.85 -10.28 -4.66
C LEU A 132 22.88 -9.42 -3.92
N SER A 133 23.02 -8.17 -4.34
CA SER A 133 23.93 -7.19 -3.73
C SER A 133 23.41 -5.77 -3.98
N ILE A 134 24.01 -4.81 -3.30
CA ILE A 134 23.79 -3.38 -3.53
C ILE A 134 25.14 -2.65 -3.40
N PRO A 135 25.38 -1.60 -4.21
CA PRO A 135 26.51 -0.70 -3.99
C PRO A 135 26.49 -0.07 -2.59
N SER A 136 27.66 0.18 -2.00
CA SER A 136 27.76 0.67 -0.62
C SER A 136 27.84 2.20 -0.49
N ARG A 137 28.10 2.93 -1.57
CA ARG A 137 28.26 4.40 -1.51
C ARG A 137 26.91 5.10 -1.66
N ALA A 138 26.70 6.17 -0.89
CA ALA A 138 25.49 6.99 -1.00
C ALA A 138 25.28 7.59 -2.40
N GLU A 139 26.37 7.95 -3.10
CA GLU A 139 26.31 8.40 -4.49
C GLU A 139 25.70 7.35 -5.43
N ASP A 140 26.00 6.06 -5.21
CA ASP A 140 25.43 4.97 -6.02
C ASP A 140 23.94 4.80 -5.72
N TRP A 141 23.50 5.02 -4.48
CA TRP A 141 22.07 4.97 -4.11
C TRP A 141 21.27 6.09 -4.77
N ASN A 142 21.81 7.31 -4.79
CA ASN A 142 21.21 8.41 -5.54
C ASN A 142 21.10 8.05 -7.03
N ARG A 143 22.14 7.44 -7.60
CA ARG A 143 22.15 7.02 -9.00
C ARG A 143 21.15 5.91 -9.30
N ILE A 144 20.96 4.96 -8.40
CA ILE A 144 19.89 3.93 -8.48
C ILE A 144 18.52 4.61 -8.53
N VAL A 145 18.27 5.59 -7.66
CA VAL A 145 17.00 6.33 -7.58
C VAL A 145 16.71 7.10 -8.88
N GLU A 146 17.73 7.71 -9.49
CA GLU A 146 17.63 8.36 -10.80
C GLU A 146 17.25 7.36 -11.89
N ILE A 147 17.92 6.22 -11.98
CA ILE A 147 17.65 5.19 -12.99
C ILE A 147 16.22 4.67 -12.87
N ILE A 148 15.78 4.38 -11.64
CA ILE A 148 14.40 3.93 -11.40
C ILE A 148 13.42 5.04 -11.78
N THR A 149 13.69 6.28 -11.39
CA THR A 149 12.86 7.45 -11.76
C THR A 149 12.71 7.61 -13.26
N ASP A 150 13.80 7.47 -14.03
CA ASP A 150 13.76 7.57 -15.48
C ASP A 150 12.85 6.49 -16.09
N VAL A 151 12.92 5.26 -15.59
CA VAL A 151 12.06 4.16 -16.06
C VAL A 151 10.61 4.42 -15.65
N THR A 152 10.34 4.73 -14.38
CA THR A 152 8.96 4.93 -13.90
C THR A 152 8.28 6.11 -14.60
N GLN A 153 9.01 7.20 -14.87
CA GLN A 153 8.50 8.32 -15.67
C GLN A 153 8.19 7.91 -17.11
N ALA A 154 9.07 7.15 -17.75
CA ALA A 154 8.86 6.68 -19.12
C ALA A 154 7.61 5.78 -19.25
N HIS A 155 7.22 5.09 -18.18
CA HIS A 155 6.02 4.27 -18.11
C HIS A 155 4.80 4.96 -17.47
N GLY A 156 4.90 6.27 -17.17
CA GLY A 156 3.76 7.07 -16.70
C GLY A 156 3.50 7.04 -15.18
N LEU A 157 4.36 6.41 -14.38
CA LEU A 157 4.27 6.36 -12.91
C LEU A 157 4.89 7.58 -12.20
N GLY A 158 5.40 8.56 -12.95
CA GLY A 158 6.09 9.72 -12.38
C GLY A 158 7.42 9.37 -11.72
N SER A 159 7.96 10.30 -10.92
CA SER A 159 9.25 10.12 -10.23
C SER A 159 9.13 9.24 -9.00
N LEU A 160 10.19 8.50 -8.69
CA LEU A 160 10.34 7.82 -7.41
C LEU A 160 10.43 8.87 -6.29
N LYS A 161 9.53 8.79 -5.32
CA LYS A 161 9.56 9.64 -4.12
C LYS A 161 10.05 8.79 -2.95
N LEU A 162 11.16 9.20 -2.33
CA LEU A 162 11.72 8.52 -1.18
C LEU A 162 11.11 9.06 0.11
N ASP A 163 10.38 8.19 0.82
CA ASP A 163 9.87 8.50 2.15
C ASP A 163 11.02 8.70 3.14
N SER A 164 12.13 7.99 2.95
CA SER A 164 13.33 8.10 3.79
C SER A 164 13.99 9.48 3.77
N LEU A 165 13.73 10.29 2.73
CA LEU A 165 14.27 11.63 2.58
C LEU A 165 13.25 12.73 2.94
N ASP A 166 12.06 12.35 3.39
CA ASP A 166 11.06 13.32 3.82
C ASP A 166 11.49 13.99 5.13
N SER A 167 11.80 15.29 5.03
CA SER A 167 12.24 16.09 6.17
C SER A 167 11.16 16.24 7.25
N GLU A 168 9.88 16.16 6.89
CA GLU A 168 8.78 16.23 7.87
C GLU A 168 8.72 14.96 8.72
N ARG A 169 9.32 13.86 8.23
CA ARG A 169 9.36 12.54 8.87
C ARG A 169 10.77 12.13 9.30
N ALA A 170 11.72 13.07 9.35
CA ALA A 170 13.13 12.77 9.61
C ALA A 170 13.36 11.96 10.90
N ALA A 171 12.63 12.26 11.98
CA ALA A 171 12.74 11.52 13.24
C ALA A 171 12.21 10.08 13.15
N GLU A 172 11.06 9.87 12.51
CA GLU A 172 10.51 8.52 12.25
C GLU A 172 11.44 7.72 11.34
N ASN A 173 11.98 8.38 10.32
CA ASN A 173 12.95 7.78 9.41
C ASN A 173 14.24 7.41 10.15
N ALA A 174 14.75 8.26 11.04
CA ALA A 174 15.95 7.95 11.82
C ALA A 174 15.75 6.77 12.77
N GLU A 175 14.57 6.66 13.40
CA GLU A 175 14.21 5.50 14.21
C GLU A 175 14.23 4.21 13.37
N ARG A 176 13.68 4.27 12.16
CA ARG A 176 13.57 3.15 11.23
C ARG A 176 14.85 2.83 10.45
N SER A 177 15.75 3.78 10.24
CA SER A 177 16.89 3.65 9.31
C SER A 177 18.24 4.04 9.91
N GLY A 178 18.28 4.26 11.23
CA GLY A 178 19.49 4.42 12.02
C GLY A 178 20.05 5.85 12.10
N SER A 179 19.71 6.75 11.17
CA SER A 179 20.20 8.14 11.17
C SER A 179 19.20 9.13 10.59
N GLU A 180 19.25 10.37 11.10
CA GLU A 180 18.58 11.53 10.49
C GLU A 180 19.31 12.00 9.23
N ASN A 181 20.58 11.64 9.05
CA ASN A 181 21.35 11.90 7.84
C ASN A 181 21.08 10.79 6.81
N PRO A 182 20.46 11.09 5.65
CA PRO A 182 20.23 10.12 4.59
C PRO A 182 21.44 9.31 4.14
N ASP A 183 22.63 9.92 4.15
CA ASP A 183 23.87 9.28 3.71
C ASP A 183 24.42 8.28 4.74
N GLU A 184 23.85 8.25 5.94
CA GLU A 184 24.16 7.30 7.01
C GLU A 184 23.02 6.29 7.24
N GLN A 185 21.89 6.43 6.52
CA GLN A 185 20.78 5.51 6.66
C GLN A 185 21.14 4.13 6.07
N TRP A 186 20.78 3.07 6.78
CA TRP A 186 20.97 1.69 6.31
C TRP A 186 19.87 1.22 5.36
N GLN A 187 18.77 1.99 5.24
CA GLN A 187 17.73 1.73 4.24
C GLN A 187 17.07 2.98 3.70
N TRP A 188 16.76 2.96 2.40
CA TRP A 188 15.86 3.93 1.74
C TRP A 188 14.62 3.22 1.22
N PHE A 189 13.44 3.78 1.49
CA PHE A 189 12.17 3.31 0.94
C PHE A 189 11.50 4.42 0.15
N GLY A 190 10.84 4.05 -0.94
CA GLY A 190 10.07 4.99 -1.72
C GLY A 190 9.11 4.33 -2.70
N THR A 191 8.25 5.15 -3.29
CA THR A 191 7.25 4.71 -4.26
C THR A 191 7.13 5.71 -5.42
N ALA A 192 7.09 5.21 -6.65
CA ALA A 192 6.63 5.96 -7.81
C ALA A 192 5.16 5.63 -8.06
N ASN A 193 4.31 6.63 -8.30
CA ASN A 193 2.86 6.47 -8.45
C ASN A 193 2.35 7.23 -9.69
N GLY A 194 1.56 6.57 -10.53
CA GLY A 194 0.85 7.23 -11.62
C GLY A 194 -0.39 6.45 -12.02
N ASP A 195 -1.48 7.19 -12.21
CA ASP A 195 -2.82 6.62 -12.19
C ASP A 195 -2.97 5.71 -10.94
N SER A 196 -3.76 4.65 -11.00
CA SER A 196 -3.86 3.66 -9.91
C SER A 196 -2.77 2.59 -9.95
N GLN A 197 -1.54 2.96 -10.31
CA GLN A 197 -0.38 2.07 -10.38
C GLN A 197 0.75 2.59 -9.51
N TRP A 198 1.59 1.68 -9.03
CA TRP A 198 2.78 2.02 -8.26
C TRP A 198 3.96 1.07 -8.51
N VAL A 199 5.17 1.59 -8.33
CA VAL A 199 6.40 0.81 -8.15
C VAL A 199 6.94 1.15 -6.78
N ALA A 200 7.02 0.16 -5.90
CA ALA A 200 7.62 0.28 -4.58
C ALA A 200 9.09 -0.15 -4.64
N VAL A 201 9.95 0.56 -3.93
CA VAL A 201 11.40 0.37 -3.92
C VAL A 201 11.90 0.38 -2.48
N SER A 202 12.78 -0.56 -2.15
CA SER A 202 13.60 -0.52 -0.94
C SER A 202 15.07 -0.76 -1.30
N LEU A 203 15.96 0.09 -0.79
CA LEU A 203 17.42 -0.07 -0.85
C LEU A 203 17.90 -0.39 0.55
N ILE A 204 18.55 -1.54 0.76
CA ILE A 204 18.91 -2.03 2.09
C ILE A 204 20.38 -2.41 2.10
N ASN A 205 21.14 -1.89 3.07
CA ASN A 205 22.50 -2.36 3.36
C ASN A 205 22.80 -2.25 4.85
N ILE A 206 22.77 -3.39 5.55
CA ILE A 206 23.03 -3.43 7.00
C ILE A 206 24.44 -3.00 7.36
N ASP A 207 25.41 -3.09 6.44
CA ASP A 207 26.79 -2.70 6.75
C ASP A 207 26.92 -1.18 6.99
N ARG A 208 25.87 -0.41 6.66
CA ARG A 208 25.75 1.02 6.98
C ARG A 208 25.17 1.25 8.39
N ASP A 209 24.63 0.23 9.05
CA ASP A 209 24.10 0.34 10.41
C ASP A 209 25.17 0.05 11.46
N GLU A 210 25.78 1.12 11.99
CA GLU A 210 26.74 1.00 13.09
C GLU A 210 26.11 0.51 14.40
N SER A 211 24.78 0.60 14.55
CA SER A 211 24.07 0.24 15.79
C SER A 211 23.71 -1.25 15.87
N GLY A 212 23.69 -1.95 14.74
CA GLY A 212 23.31 -3.37 14.63
C GLY A 212 21.80 -3.66 14.80
N LYS A 213 20.94 -2.63 14.81
CA LYS A 213 19.48 -2.76 14.87
C LYS A 213 18.88 -3.34 13.59
N ALA A 214 19.44 -3.01 12.43
CA ALA A 214 18.93 -3.36 11.11
C ALA A 214 18.75 -4.88 10.92
N ALA A 215 19.66 -5.69 11.48
CA ALA A 215 19.62 -7.14 11.37
C ALA A 215 18.34 -7.78 11.95
N GLY A 216 17.68 -7.12 12.91
CA GLY A 216 16.43 -7.58 13.50
C GLY A 216 15.16 -7.08 12.79
N GLU A 217 15.28 -6.15 11.83
CA GLU A 217 14.15 -5.48 11.18
C GLU A 217 13.93 -5.93 9.73
N ILE A 218 14.98 -6.38 9.03
CA ILE A 218 14.93 -6.67 7.59
C ILE A 218 14.22 -7.99 7.26
N GLY A 219 13.91 -8.82 8.26
CA GLY A 219 13.29 -10.14 8.01
C GLY A 219 14.26 -11.12 7.35
N VAL A 220 15.56 -11.05 7.70
CA VAL A 220 16.57 -12.00 7.20
C VAL A 220 16.19 -13.44 7.57
N GLU A 221 15.53 -13.63 8.70
CA GLU A 221 14.98 -14.91 9.15
C GLU A 221 13.83 -15.45 8.28
N THR A 222 13.14 -14.56 7.55
CA THR A 222 12.11 -14.93 6.57
C THR A 222 12.65 -15.00 5.14
N GLY A 223 13.97 -14.82 4.96
CA GLY A 223 14.71 -15.09 3.73
C GLY A 223 15.15 -13.85 2.96
N TRP A 224 14.83 -12.64 3.43
CA TRP A 224 15.20 -11.40 2.72
C TRP A 224 16.70 -11.17 2.73
N ASN A 225 17.25 -10.69 1.61
CA ASN A 225 18.65 -10.31 1.53
C ASN A 225 18.88 -8.97 2.22
N ALA A 226 19.81 -8.96 3.18
CA ALA A 226 20.12 -7.78 3.98
C ALA A 226 20.98 -6.73 3.23
N ARG A 227 21.33 -7.00 1.97
CA ARG A 227 22.17 -6.17 1.10
C ARG A 227 21.57 -6.17 -0.31
N SER A 228 20.40 -5.56 -0.47
CA SER A 228 19.63 -5.68 -1.71
C SER A 228 18.89 -4.41 -2.10
N ILE A 229 18.53 -4.38 -3.37
CA ILE A 229 17.50 -3.55 -3.96
C ILE A 229 16.28 -4.44 -4.12
N ASN A 230 15.18 -4.04 -3.52
CA ASN A 230 13.88 -4.69 -3.66
C ASN A 230 12.96 -3.79 -4.48
N ILE A 231 12.37 -4.35 -5.53
CA ILE A 231 11.37 -3.66 -6.35
C ILE A 231 10.12 -4.52 -6.49
N SER A 232 8.96 -3.88 -6.46
CA SER A 232 7.69 -4.52 -6.78
C SER A 232 6.77 -3.55 -7.51
N TYR A 233 5.81 -4.08 -8.23
CA TYR A 233 4.81 -3.33 -8.96
C TYR A 233 3.43 -3.71 -8.46
N GLY A 234 2.55 -2.72 -8.35
CA GLY A 234 1.14 -2.98 -8.13
C GLY A 234 0.23 -2.04 -8.91
N ALA A 235 -1.03 -2.45 -9.05
CA ALA A 235 -2.05 -1.63 -9.67
C ALA A 235 -3.44 -2.00 -9.17
N THR A 236 -4.29 -0.99 -8.94
CA THR A 236 -5.73 -1.18 -8.81
C THR A 236 -6.39 -0.90 -10.15
N THR A 237 -7.19 -1.86 -10.63
CA THR A 237 -7.75 -1.86 -11.98
C THR A 237 -9.14 -2.49 -12.04
N VAL A 238 -9.73 -2.52 -13.23
CA VAL A 238 -10.95 -3.25 -13.57
C VAL A 238 -10.60 -4.27 -14.66
N GLY A 239 -11.16 -5.48 -14.59
CA GLY A 239 -10.99 -6.48 -15.64
C GLY A 239 -11.59 -6.02 -16.97
N ILE A 240 -11.01 -6.45 -18.10
CA ILE A 240 -11.53 -6.13 -19.45
C ILE A 240 -13.01 -6.51 -19.55
N GLY A 241 -13.38 -7.68 -19.03
CA GLY A 241 -14.75 -8.19 -19.05
C GLY A 241 -15.74 -7.36 -18.23
N ASP A 242 -15.26 -6.62 -17.22
CA ASP A 242 -16.09 -5.82 -16.31
C ASP A 242 -16.12 -4.33 -16.69
N ARG A 243 -15.29 -3.89 -17.64
CA ARG A 243 -15.13 -2.47 -17.99
C ARG A 243 -16.42 -1.81 -18.48
N ASP A 244 -17.17 -2.46 -19.38
CA ASP A 244 -18.45 -1.92 -19.87
C ASP A 244 -19.51 -1.85 -18.75
N ALA A 245 -19.54 -2.86 -17.88
CA ALA A 245 -20.43 -2.87 -16.72
C ALA A 245 -20.06 -1.77 -15.72
N PHE A 246 -18.76 -1.53 -15.53
CA PHE A 246 -18.24 -0.44 -14.70
C PHE A 246 -18.67 0.93 -15.24
N LEU A 247 -18.43 1.20 -16.53
CA LEU A 247 -18.77 2.46 -17.19
C LEU A 247 -20.27 2.75 -17.12
N LYS A 248 -21.11 1.73 -17.37
CA LYS A 248 -22.56 1.88 -17.24
C LYS A 248 -23.00 2.16 -15.80
N ARG A 249 -22.35 1.55 -14.81
CA ARG A 249 -22.70 1.71 -13.39
C ARG A 249 -22.19 3.03 -12.81
N ILE A 250 -21.14 3.62 -13.37
CA ILE A 250 -20.60 4.89 -12.90
C ILE A 250 -21.30 6.11 -13.50
N GLU A 251 -21.89 5.98 -14.69
CA GLU A 251 -22.60 7.05 -15.41
C GLU A 251 -23.55 7.89 -14.51
N PRO A 252 -24.41 7.30 -13.64
CA PRO A 252 -25.32 8.09 -12.80
C PRO A 252 -24.64 8.95 -11.73
N TYR A 253 -23.34 8.73 -11.48
CA TYR A 253 -22.53 9.42 -10.49
C TYR A 253 -21.61 10.47 -11.09
N GLU A 254 -21.51 10.54 -12.42
CA GLU A 254 -20.63 11.49 -13.10
C GLU A 254 -21.01 12.94 -12.76
N GLY A 255 -20.00 13.74 -12.42
CA GLY A 255 -20.17 15.14 -12.02
C GLY A 255 -20.77 15.35 -10.61
N LEU A 256 -21.15 14.29 -9.89
CA LEU A 256 -21.61 14.40 -8.50
C LEU A 256 -20.41 14.54 -7.55
N THR A 257 -20.56 15.42 -6.54
CA THR A 257 -19.62 15.46 -5.43
C THR A 257 -19.69 14.17 -4.64
N ARG A 258 -18.54 13.51 -4.53
CA ARG A 258 -18.38 12.28 -3.78
C ARG A 258 -18.46 12.55 -2.26
N PRO A 259 -19.29 11.82 -1.49
CA PRO A 259 -19.34 11.94 -0.04
C PRO A 259 -18.14 11.24 0.61
N ASP A 260 -17.88 11.60 1.86
CA ASP A 260 -16.90 10.90 2.70
C ASP A 260 -17.28 9.41 2.84
N ALA A 261 -16.26 8.56 2.94
CA ALA A 261 -16.45 7.13 3.19
C ALA A 261 -17.19 6.91 4.51
N THR A 262 -18.14 5.98 4.51
CA THR A 262 -18.91 5.58 5.70
C THR A 262 -18.41 4.30 6.35
N THR A 263 -17.50 3.61 5.67
CA THR A 263 -16.84 2.38 6.13
C THR A 263 -15.33 2.49 5.91
N SER A 264 -14.56 1.75 6.72
CA SER A 264 -13.09 1.71 6.68
C SER A 264 -12.57 0.40 6.08
N ASP A 265 -13.38 -0.22 5.22
CA ASP A 265 -13.06 -1.42 4.45
C ASP A 265 -11.84 -1.21 3.54
#